data_AF-A0A1E7GPZ2-F1
#
_entry.id   AF-A0A1E7GPZ2-F1
#
_cell.length_a   1.000
_cell.length_b   1.000
_cell.length_c   1.000
_cell.angle_alpha   90.00
_cell.angle_beta   90.00
_cell.angle_gamma   90.00
#
_symmetry.space_group_name_H-M   'P 1'
#
loop_
_entity.id
_entity.type
_entity.pdbx_description
1 polymer ?
#
loop_
_entity_poly.entity_id
_entity_poly.type
_entity_poly.pdbx_seq_one_letter_code
_entity_poly.pdbx_strand_id
1 'polypeptide(L)'
;RVGFVTITEVKVTSDLGSARIYFTVMGDDQARRQTTQGLTSAGPYLRRELAKRLRLRHVPELIFEFDTALEYGNRIASLLQEIKQKEEHD
;
A
#
# COMPACT_ATOMS: atom_id res chain seq x y z
N ARG A 1 -12.35 -0.05 12.14
CA ARG A 1 -11.87 1.36 12.19
C ARG A 1 -10.55 1.42 11.43
N VAL A 2 -10.21 2.50 10.74
CA VAL A 2 -8.91 2.63 10.05
C VAL A 2 -7.82 2.78 11.11
N GLY A 3 -6.83 1.88 11.10
CA GLY A 3 -5.67 1.94 12.00
C GLY A 3 -4.67 3.04 11.60
N PHE A 4 -3.47 3.03 12.15
CA PHE A 4 -2.40 3.93 11.68
C PHE A 4 -1.92 3.45 10.30
N VAL A 5 -2.31 4.18 9.25
CA VAL A 5 -2.02 3.85 7.84
C VAL A 5 -0.88 4.71 7.33
N THR A 6 0.09 4.07 6.69
CA THR A 6 1.19 4.74 5.99
C THR A 6 1.06 4.49 4.50
N ILE A 7 1.07 5.55 3.69
CA ILE A 7 1.13 5.42 2.23
C ILE A 7 2.60 5.28 1.82
N THR A 8 2.94 4.18 1.15
CA THR A 8 4.31 3.89 0.73
C THR A 8 4.58 4.35 -0.70
N GLU A 9 3.62 4.14 -1.60
CA GLU A 9 3.75 4.50 -3.01
C GLU A 9 2.39 4.83 -3.62
N VAL A 10 2.38 5.72 -4.62
CA VAL A 10 1.21 5.97 -5.46
C VAL A 10 1.61 5.88 -6.93
N LYS A 11 1.00 4.96 -7.68
CA LYS A 11 1.17 4.83 -9.13
C LYS A 11 -0.07 5.34 -9.84
N VAL A 12 0.10 6.39 -10.63
CA VAL A 12 -0.97 6.99 -11.42
C VAL A 12 -0.78 6.62 -12.89
N THR A 13 -1.86 6.24 -13.57
CA THR A 13 -1.81 6.01 -15.02
C THR A 13 -1.54 7.32 -15.76
N SER A 14 -0.89 7.24 -16.92
CA SER A 14 -0.51 8.41 -17.72
C SER A 14 -1.71 9.25 -18.18
N ASP A 15 -2.87 8.62 -18.31
CA ASP A 15 -4.15 9.25 -18.64
C ASP A 15 -4.92 9.80 -17.42
N LEU A 16 -4.37 9.66 -16.21
CA LEU A 16 -5.01 10.02 -14.94
C LEU A 16 -6.35 9.30 -14.68
N GLY A 17 -6.61 8.18 -15.34
CA GLY A 17 -7.83 7.39 -15.14
C GLY A 17 -7.85 6.69 -13.77
N SER A 18 -6.71 6.19 -13.31
CA SER A 18 -6.59 5.47 -12.04
C SER A 18 -5.31 5.79 -11.29
N ALA A 19 -5.39 5.73 -9.97
CA ALA A 19 -4.28 5.84 -9.04
C ALA A 19 -4.29 4.64 -8.09
N ARG A 20 -3.31 3.75 -8.24
CA ARG A 20 -3.03 2.70 -7.25
C ARG A 20 -2.25 3.30 -6.10
N ILE A 21 -2.79 3.15 -4.90
CA ILE A 21 -2.23 3.64 -3.65
C ILE A 21 -1.80 2.43 -2.84
N TYR A 22 -0.50 2.27 -2.69
CA TYR A 22 0.11 1.25 -1.86
C TYR A 22 0.21 1.76 -0.43
N PHE A 23 -0.21 0.93 0.52
CA PHE A 23 -0.20 1.29 1.93
C PHE A 23 0.23 0.14 2.83
N THR A 24 0.75 0.50 3.99
CA THR A 24 0.98 -0.42 5.10
C THR A 24 0.11 -0.03 6.28
N VAL A 25 -0.18 -0.99 7.15
CA VAL A 25 -0.87 -0.77 8.42
C VAL A 25 -0.06 -1.41 9.53
N MET A 26 0.05 -0.74 10.67
CA MET A 26 0.56 -1.37 11.87
C MET A 26 -0.53 -2.27 12.46
N GLY A 27 -0.30 -3.58 12.51
CA GLY A 27 -1.23 -4.55 13.09
C GLY A 27 -1.19 -5.92 12.43
N ASP A 28 -2.18 -6.74 12.74
CA ASP A 28 -2.36 -8.09 12.20
C ASP A 28 -3.21 -8.12 10.91
N ASP A 29 -3.45 -9.32 10.39
CA ASP A 29 -4.27 -9.52 9.19
C ASP A 29 -5.71 -9.00 9.33
N GLN A 30 -6.26 -9.01 10.56
CA GLN A 30 -7.56 -8.41 10.86
C GLN A 30 -7.51 -6.90 10.65
N ALA A 31 -6.50 -6.22 11.21
CA ALA A 31 -6.28 -4.80 11.03
C ALA A 31 -6.08 -4.44 9.55
N ARG A 32 -5.32 -5.25 8.79
CA ARG A 32 -5.16 -5.11 7.33
C ARG A 32 -6.50 -5.15 6.62
N ARG A 33 -7.30 -6.21 6.80
CA ARG A 33 -8.60 -6.37 6.13
C ARG A 33 -9.57 -5.23 6.45
N GLN A 34 -9.69 -4.87 7.73
CA GLN A 34 -10.58 -3.79 8.16
C GLN A 34 -10.14 -2.43 7.60
N THR A 35 -8.83 -2.20 7.53
CA THR A 35 -8.26 -0.97 6.97
C THR A 35 -8.49 -0.90 5.46
N THR A 36 -8.24 -1.98 4.72
CA THR A 36 -8.54 -2.04 3.27
C THR A 36 -10.00 -1.70 3.02
N GLN A 37 -10.93 -2.35 3.73
CA GLN A 37 -12.37 -2.08 3.58
C GLN A 37 -12.73 -0.62 3.94
N GLY A 38 -12.12 -0.08 5.00
CA GLY A 38 -12.29 1.32 5.41
C GLY A 38 -11.82 2.31 4.34
N LEU A 39 -10.64 2.08 3.75
CA LEU A 39 -10.11 2.92 2.68
C LEU A 39 -10.94 2.83 1.41
N THR A 40 -11.33 1.62 1.00
CA THR A 40 -12.19 1.41 -0.18
C THR A 40 -13.53 2.13 -0.01
N SER A 41 -14.17 2.01 1.15
CA SER A 41 -15.45 2.70 1.43
C SER A 41 -15.29 4.23 1.53
N ALA A 42 -14.14 4.72 1.99
CA ALA A 42 -13.82 6.14 2.02
C ALA A 42 -13.40 6.71 0.65
N GLY A 43 -13.16 5.86 -0.36
CA GLY A 43 -12.69 6.26 -1.70
C GLY A 43 -13.46 7.44 -2.31
N PRO A 44 -14.80 7.41 -2.39
CA PRO A 44 -15.58 8.52 -2.94
C PRO A 44 -15.42 9.83 -2.16
N TYR A 45 -15.34 9.74 -0.82
CA TYR A 45 -15.09 10.89 0.04
C TYR A 45 -13.72 11.50 -0.25
N LEU A 46 -12.68 10.66 -0.30
CA LEU A 46 -11.30 11.09 -0.59
C LEU A 46 -11.19 11.72 -1.98
N ARG A 47 -11.81 11.14 -3.00
CA ARG A 47 -11.86 11.71 -4.35
C ARG A 47 -12.47 13.11 -4.37
N ARG A 48 -13.57 13.32 -3.62
CA ARG A 48 -14.20 14.64 -3.50
C ARG A 48 -13.28 15.65 -2.82
N GLU A 49 -12.58 15.26 -1.75
CA GLU A 49 -11.64 16.16 -1.08
C GLU A 49 -10.42 16.47 -1.93
N LEU A 50 -9.93 15.52 -2.74
CA LEU A 50 -8.88 15.76 -3.72
C LEU A 50 -9.35 16.71 -4.83
N ALA A 51 -10.59 16.58 -5.32
CA ALA A 51 -11.14 17.47 -6.35
C ALA A 51 -11.19 18.94 -5.92
N LYS A 52 -11.39 19.19 -4.61
CA LYS A 52 -11.40 20.56 -4.07
C LYS A 52 -10.00 21.18 -3.97
N ARG A 53 -8.97 20.35 -3.80
CA ARG A 53 -7.58 20.80 -3.56
C ARG A 53 -6.72 20.80 -4.82
N LEU A 54 -7.01 19.89 -5.75
CA LEU A 54 -6.26 19.72 -6.98
C LEU A 54 -7.05 20.31 -8.15
N ARG A 55 -6.37 21.08 -9.02
CA ARG A 55 -6.95 21.62 -10.25
C ARG A 55 -6.91 20.58 -11.38
N LEU A 56 -7.55 19.43 -11.15
CA LEU A 56 -7.65 18.35 -12.13
C LEU A 56 -9.01 18.38 -12.83
N ARG A 57 -9.03 18.09 -14.13
CA ARG A 57 -10.29 17.94 -14.88
C ARG A 57 -11.10 16.74 -14.39
N HIS A 58 -10.41 15.65 -14.07
CA HIS A 58 -10.99 14.44 -13.46
C HIS A 58 -10.05 13.95 -12.37
N VAL A 59 -10.61 13.60 -11.22
CA VAL A 59 -9.84 12.93 -10.16
C VAL A 59 -9.82 11.44 -10.48
N PRO A 60 -8.64 10.80 -10.50
CA PRO A 60 -8.52 9.37 -10.79
C PRO A 60 -9.38 8.52 -9.85
N GLU A 61 -9.74 7.32 -10.30
CA GLU A 61 -10.22 6.29 -9.41
C GLU A 61 -9.10 5.87 -8.44
N LEU A 62 -9.42 5.78 -7.15
CA LEU A 62 -8.44 5.42 -6.12
C LEU A 62 -8.56 3.93 -5.81
N ILE A 63 -7.50 3.19 -6.07
CA ILE A 63 -7.43 1.74 -5.83
C ILE A 63 -6.43 1.52 -4.70
N PHE A 64 -6.87 0.95 -3.58
CA PHE A 64 -6.03 0.74 -2.41
C PHE A 64 -5.50 -0.69 -2.37
N GLU A 65 -4.17 -0.83 -2.34
CA GLU A 65 -3.47 -2.10 -2.31
C GLU A 65 -2.51 -2.15 -1.12
N PHE A 66 -2.48 -3.27 -0.40
CA PHE A 66 -1.51 -3.43 0.69
C PHE A 66 -0.12 -3.70 0.11
N ASP A 67 0.88 -3.02 0.64
CA ASP A 67 2.25 -3.15 0.18
C ASP A 67 2.90 -4.43 0.73
N THR A 68 3.09 -5.42 -0.16
CA THR A 68 3.76 -6.69 0.17
C THR A 68 5.26 -6.67 -0.11
N ALA A 69 5.81 -5.58 -0.69
CA ALA A 69 7.22 -5.53 -1.06
C ALA A 69 8.12 -5.62 0.17
N LEU A 70 7.68 -5.09 1.31
CA LEU A 70 8.41 -5.08 2.57
C LEU A 70 8.51 -6.48 3.19
N GLU A 71 7.40 -7.24 3.18
CA GLU A 71 7.39 -8.66 3.58
C GLU A 71 8.30 -9.50 2.68
N TYR A 72 8.22 -9.27 1.37
CA TYR A 72 9.02 -9.99 0.40
C TYR A 72 10.53 -9.71 0.56
N GLY A 73 10.90 -8.44 0.79
CA GLY A 73 12.29 -8.04 1.06
C GLY A 73 12.84 -8.70 2.32
N ASN A 74 12.06 -8.71 3.41
CA ASN A 74 12.45 -9.39 4.64
C ASN A 74 12.67 -10.90 4.42
N ARG A 75 11.77 -11.55 3.66
CA ARG A 75 11.91 -12.98 3.34
C ARG A 75 13.17 -13.26 2.53
N ILE A 76 13.51 -12.43 1.54
CA ILE A 76 14.77 -12.57 0.80
C ILE A 76 15.96 -12.40 1.74
N ALA A 77 15.96 -11.37 2.59
CA ALA A 77 17.06 -11.12 3.51
C ALA A 77 17.32 -12.32 4.45
N SER A 78 16.26 -12.92 4.99
CA SER A 78 16.36 -14.13 5.82
C SER A 78 16.96 -15.31 5.04
N LEU A 79 16.49 -15.56 3.82
CA LEU A 79 17.00 -16.66 2.98
C LEU A 79 18.48 -16.46 2.62
N LEU A 80 18.90 -15.23 2.32
CA LEU A 80 20.31 -14.92 2.05
C LEU A 80 21.18 -15.14 3.29
N GLN A 81 20.69 -14.79 4.48
CA GLN A 81 21.39 -15.01 5.74
C GLN A 81 21.55 -16.51 6.04
N GLU A 82 20.51 -17.31 5.81
CA GLU A 82 20.56 -18.77 5.96
C GLU A 82 21.61 -19.43 5.05
N ILE A 83 21.68 -19.01 3.79
CA ILE A 83 22.68 -19.50 2.83
C ILE A 83 24.09 -19.16 3.31
N LYS A 84 24.33 -17.91 3.73
CA LYS A 84 25.63 -17.48 4.20
C LYS A 84 26.10 -18.24 5.45
N GLN A 85 25.19 -18.50 6.40
CA GLN A 85 25.53 -19.29 7.59
C GLN A 85 25.88 -20.75 7.25
N LYS A 86 25.28 -21.31 6.21
CA LYS A 86 25.57 -22.67 5.75
C LYS A 86 26.96 -22.76 5.11
N GLU A 87 27.35 -21.76 4.32
CA GLU A 87 28.69 -21.68 3.71
C GLU A 87 29.82 -21.48 4.75
N GLU A 88 29.54 -20.87 5.90
CA GLU A 88 30.52 -20.67 6.98
C GLU A 88 30.73 -21.92 7.88
N HIS A 89 29.85 -22.93 7.78
CA HIS A 89 29.91 -24.16 8.58
C HIS A 89 30.38 -25.40 7.80
N ASP A 90 30.63 -25.26 6.48
CA ASP A 90 31.26 -26.27 5.61
C ASP A 90 32.76 -25.94 5.38
#